data_AF-A0A0R2ARH8-F1
#
_entry.id   AF-A0A0R2ARH8-F1
#
_cell.length_a   1.000
_cell.length_b   1.000
_cell.length_c   1.000
_cell.angle_alpha   90.00
_cell.angle_beta   90.00
_cell.angle_gamma   90.00
#
_symmetry.space_group_name_H-M   'P 1'
#
loop_
_entity.id
_entity.type
_entity.pdbx_description
1 polymer ?
#
loop_
_entity_poly.entity_id
_entity_poly.type
_entity_poly.pdbx_seq_one_letter_code
_entity_poly.pdbx_strand_id
1 'polypeptide(L)'
;MKYKVDGEIEITSDVGKSNDNKNLDKSNFSRKTTLSIDSRTKNKLQTMVLMGDAPTQKDGFEVAMRLYYDNLPDDRKPMFNMLYNSLEKRDELADSKRK
;
A
#
# COMPACT_ATOMS: atom_id res chain seq x y z
N MET A 1 -14.27 -30.94 11.56
CA MET A 1 -14.23 -29.51 11.94
C MET A 1 -13.95 -28.69 10.70
N LYS A 2 -14.78 -27.69 10.37
CA LYS A 2 -14.59 -26.80 9.22
C LYS A 2 -14.33 -25.39 9.76
N TYR A 3 -13.15 -24.84 9.52
CA TYR A 3 -12.85 -23.44 9.82
C TYR A 3 -13.12 -22.62 8.56
N LYS A 4 -14.10 -21.72 8.62
CA LYS A 4 -14.20 -20.59 7.68
C LYS A 4 -13.32 -19.48 8.23
N VAL A 5 -12.36 -19.03 7.45
CA VAL A 5 -11.55 -17.85 7.76
C VAL A 5 -11.90 -16.82 6.70
N ASP A 6 -13.01 -16.11 6.93
CA ASP A 6 -13.34 -14.90 6.19
C ASP A 6 -12.53 -13.78 6.85
N GLY A 7 -11.31 -13.55 6.34
CA GLY A 7 -10.42 -12.51 6.84
C GLY A 7 -10.47 -11.28 5.94
N GLU A 8 -11.31 -10.30 6.27
CA GLU A 8 -11.16 -8.94 5.75
C GLU A 8 -10.00 -8.25 6.50
N ILE A 9 -9.09 -7.60 5.77
CA ILE A 9 -8.03 -6.77 6.36
C ILE A 9 -8.34 -5.32 5.98
N GLU A 10 -8.59 -4.50 6.99
CA GLU A 10 -8.70 -3.06 6.86
C GLU A 10 -7.31 -2.46 7.09
N ILE A 11 -6.66 -2.00 6.01
CA ILE A 11 -5.37 -1.32 6.12
C ILE A 11 -5.64 0.14 6.51
N THR A 12 -5.66 0.42 7.80
CA THR A 12 -5.70 1.79 8.32
C THR A 12 -4.28 2.30 8.50
N SER A 13 -3.95 3.40 7.80
CA SER A 13 -2.84 4.25 8.20
C SER A 13 -3.22 4.96 9.51
N ASP A 14 -2.89 4.36 10.64
CA ASP A 14 -2.84 5.06 11.92
C ASP A 14 -1.83 4.37 12.85
N VAL A 15 -0.63 4.94 12.90
CA VAL A 15 0.32 4.70 13.99
C VAL A 15 0.79 6.06 14.46
N GLY A 16 0.36 6.45 15.67
CA GLY A 16 1.14 7.37 16.52
C GLY A 16 0.36 8.52 17.14
N LYS A 17 -0.11 8.31 18.38
CA LYS A 17 -0.12 9.39 19.37
C LYS A 17 1.35 9.71 19.72
N SER A 18 1.89 10.76 19.14
CA SER A 18 3.05 11.47 19.67
C SER A 18 2.82 12.97 19.46
N ASN A 19 2.66 13.69 20.57
CA ASN A 19 2.66 15.15 20.57
C ASN A 19 4.05 15.63 20.15
N ASP A 20 4.16 16.31 19.00
CA ASP A 20 5.02 17.48 18.86
C ASP A 20 4.71 18.28 17.58
N ASN A 21 4.50 19.58 17.81
CA ASN A 21 4.54 20.75 16.94
C ASN A 21 3.93 20.75 15.51
N LYS A 22 3.00 21.70 15.36
CA LYS A 22 2.31 22.12 14.13
C LYS A 22 3.30 22.51 13.02
N ASN A 23 3.35 21.69 11.98
CA ASN A 23 3.36 22.18 10.61
C ASN A 23 2.55 21.18 9.77
N LEU A 24 1.23 21.38 9.72
CA LEU A 24 0.32 20.66 8.82
C LEU A 24 0.60 21.18 7.41
N ASP A 25 1.72 20.74 6.86
CA ASP A 25 2.02 20.85 5.45
C ASP A 25 1.01 19.99 4.67
N LYS A 26 0.67 20.48 3.48
CA LYS A 26 -0.50 20.16 2.66
C LYS A 26 -0.98 18.72 2.78
N SER A 27 -2.26 18.59 3.09
CA SER A 27 -3.03 17.35 3.13
C SER A 27 -2.82 16.49 1.88
N ASN A 28 -1.85 15.57 1.93
CA ASN A 28 -1.77 14.42 1.03
C ASN A 28 -2.88 13.45 1.43
N PHE A 29 -4.12 13.77 1.08
CA PHE A 29 -5.24 12.84 1.17
C PHE A 29 -5.04 11.74 0.11
N SER A 30 -4.13 10.81 0.37
CA SER A 30 -4.10 9.55 -0.37
C SER A 30 -5.37 8.79 -0.02
N ARG A 31 -6.17 8.44 -1.03
CA ARG A 31 -7.39 7.65 -0.81
C ARG A 31 -7.01 6.28 -0.24
N LYS A 32 -7.47 6.01 0.98
CA LYS A 32 -7.39 4.66 1.55
C LYS A 32 -8.19 3.72 0.65
N THR A 33 -7.57 2.61 0.27
CA THR A 33 -8.19 1.57 -0.55
C THR A 33 -8.09 0.24 0.21
N THR A 34 -9.16 -0.55 0.16
CA THR A 34 -9.18 -1.89 0.75
C THR A 34 -8.84 -2.93 -0.32
N LEU A 35 -7.94 -3.86 0.00
CA LEU A 35 -7.58 -5.00 -0.84
C LEU A 35 -7.94 -6.30 -0.10
N SER A 36 -8.83 -7.10 -0.69
CA SER A 36 -9.14 -8.43 -0.18
C SER A 36 -8.16 -9.45 -0.74
N ILE A 37 -7.52 -10.22 0.16
CA ILE A 37 -6.53 -11.26 -0.18
C ILE A 37 -6.88 -12.57 0.50
N ASP A 38 -6.40 -13.68 -0.06
CA ASP A 38 -6.56 -14.98 0.58
C ASP A 38 -5.70 -15.13 1.84
N SER A 39 -6.05 -16.12 2.67
CA SER A 39 -5.34 -16.43 3.90
C SER A 39 -3.87 -16.80 3.67
N ARG A 40 -3.56 -17.41 2.52
CA ARG A 40 -2.18 -17.81 2.17
C ARG A 40 -1.30 -16.59 1.93
N THR A 41 -1.83 -15.57 1.26
CA THR A 41 -1.15 -14.31 0.97
C THR A 41 -0.99 -13.49 2.23
N LYS A 42 -2.03 -13.40 3.07
CA LYS A 42 -1.95 -12.81 4.41
C LYS A 42 -0.83 -13.46 5.23
N ASN A 43 -0.78 -14.79 5.25
CA ASN A 43 0.24 -15.51 6.02
C ASN A 43 1.66 -15.21 5.52
N LYS A 44 1.87 -15.09 4.20
CA LYS A 44 3.16 -14.68 3.64
C LYS A 44 3.57 -13.28 4.11
N LEU A 45 2.66 -12.31 4.05
CA LEU A 45 2.93 -10.95 4.55
C LEU A 45 3.23 -10.96 6.05
N GLN A 46 2.50 -11.76 6.84
CA GLN A 46 2.78 -11.92 8.25
C GLN A 46 4.15 -12.56 8.50
N THR A 47 4.58 -13.53 7.70
CA THR A 47 5.93 -14.12 7.79
C THR A 47 7.01 -13.06 7.55
N MET A 48 6.84 -12.19 6.55
CA MET A 48 7.80 -11.09 6.31
C MET A 48 7.93 -10.18 7.54
N VAL A 49 6.81 -9.88 8.21
CA VAL A 49 6.83 -9.09 9.45
C VAL A 49 7.56 -9.83 10.57
N LEU A 50 7.27 -11.11 10.76
CA LEU A 50 7.90 -11.93 11.80
C LEU A 50 9.40 -12.14 11.57
N MET A 51 9.85 -12.14 10.31
CA MET A 51 11.26 -12.22 9.94
C MET A 51 12.01 -10.89 10.11
N GLY A 52 11.30 -9.78 10.34
CA GLY A 52 11.88 -8.46 10.46
C GLY A 52 12.18 -7.79 9.11
N ASP A 53 11.73 -8.39 8.00
CA ASP A 53 11.91 -7.83 6.65
C ASP A 53 10.99 -6.61 6.43
N ALA A 54 9.92 -6.50 7.20
CA ALA A 54 8.97 -5.39 7.15
C ALA A 54 8.38 -5.07 8.53
N PRO A 55 8.18 -3.79 8.90
CA PRO A 55 7.55 -3.42 10.18
C PRO A 55 6.08 -3.83 10.29
N THR A 56 5.34 -3.82 9.18
CA THR A 56 3.91 -4.17 9.11
C THR A 56 3.59 -4.97 7.84
N GLN A 57 2.40 -5.59 7.78
CA GLN A 57 1.97 -6.31 6.57
C GLN A 57 1.83 -5.36 5.35
N LYS A 58 1.47 -4.10 5.59
CA LYS A 58 1.42 -3.05 4.56
C LYS A 58 2.81 -2.79 4.01
N ASP A 59 3.80 -2.63 4.88
CA ASP A 59 5.18 -2.40 4.45
C ASP A 59 5.74 -3.64 3.73
N GLY A 60 5.36 -4.85 4.16
CA GLY A 60 5.71 -6.09 3.46
C GLY A 60 5.14 -6.14 2.04
N PHE A 61 3.93 -5.61 1.86
CA PHE A 61 3.32 -5.47 0.53
C PHE A 61 4.06 -4.43 -0.32
N GLU A 62 4.45 -3.28 0.26
CA GLU A 62 5.25 -2.26 -0.44
C GLU A 62 6.63 -2.81 -0.88
N VAL A 63 7.28 -3.60 -0.02
CA VAL A 63 8.54 -4.29 -0.36
C VAL A 63 8.33 -5.24 -1.54
N ALA A 64 7.25 -6.03 -1.54
CA ALA A 64 6.95 -6.95 -2.64
C ALA A 64 6.70 -6.21 -3.97
N MET A 65 5.98 -5.09 -3.93
CA MET A 65 5.73 -4.24 -5.10
C MET A 65 7.02 -3.61 -5.63
N ARG A 66 7.89 -3.15 -4.74
CA ARG A 66 9.21 -2.62 -5.11
C ARG A 66 10.08 -3.69 -5.75
N LEU A 67 10.14 -4.89 -5.16
CA LEU A 67 10.86 -6.02 -5.75
C LEU A 67 10.34 -6.38 -7.13
N TYR A 68 9.02 -6.33 -7.35
CA TYR A 68 8.46 -6.51 -8.68
C TYR A 68 8.98 -5.46 -9.68
N TYR A 69 8.94 -4.18 -9.32
CA TYR A 69 9.43 -3.09 -10.18
C TYR A 69 10.94 -3.18 -10.44
N ASP A 70 11.74 -3.46 -9.41
CA ASP A 70 13.19 -3.55 -9.52
C ASP A 70 13.62 -4.70 -10.44
N ASN A 71 12.84 -5.79 -10.47
CA ASN A 71 13.04 -6.95 -11.34
C ASN A 71 12.39 -6.82 -12.74
N LEU A 72 11.73 -5.70 -13.06
CA LEU A 72 11.24 -5.48 -14.42
C LEU A 72 12.42 -5.33 -15.39
N PRO A 73 12.31 -5.90 -16.61
CA PRO A 73 13.19 -5.55 -17.72
C PRO A 73 13.22 -4.04 -17.95
N ASP A 74 14.40 -3.50 -18.30
CA ASP A 74 14.61 -2.06 -18.43
C ASP A 74 13.74 -1.42 -19.52
N ASP A 75 13.36 -2.17 -20.56
CA ASP A 75 12.42 -1.75 -21.59
C ASP A 75 10.97 -1.62 -21.09
N ARG A 76 10.62 -2.31 -19.99
CA ARG A 76 9.28 -2.27 -19.39
C ARG A 76 9.10 -1.22 -18.31
N LYS A 77 10.19 -0.78 -17.65
CA LYS A 77 10.15 0.27 -16.62
C LYS A 77 9.54 1.59 -17.13
N PRO A 78 9.87 2.09 -18.34
CA PRO A 78 9.23 3.30 -18.89
C PRO A 78 7.72 3.18 -19.03
N MET A 79 7.24 2.02 -19.51
CA MET A 79 5.81 1.77 -19.66
C MET A 79 5.11 1.69 -18.31
N PHE A 80 5.70 1.01 -17.32
CA PHE A 80 5.18 0.98 -15.95
C PHE A 80 5.05 2.39 -15.38
N ASN A 81 6.11 3.20 -15.49
CA ASN A 81 6.12 4.58 -14.98
C ASN A 81 5.08 5.47 -15.67
N MET A 82 4.92 5.32 -16.99
CA MET A 82 3.89 6.06 -17.74
C MET A 82 2.48 5.73 -17.24
N LEU A 83 2.18 4.44 -17.06
CA LEU A 83 0.88 3.99 -16.58
C LEU A 83 0.63 4.42 -15.13
N TYR A 84 1.61 4.24 -14.25
CA TYR A 84 1.54 4.67 -12.85
C TYR A 84 1.25 6.17 -12.74
N ASN A 85 2.05 7.00 -13.42
CA ASN A 85 1.88 8.46 -13.41
C ASN A 85 0.54 8.91 -14.00
N SER A 86 0.00 8.17 -14.98
CA SER A 86 -1.33 8.44 -15.54
C SER A 86 -2.44 8.21 -14.51
N LEU A 87 -2.34 7.14 -13.72
CA LEU A 87 -3.29 6.83 -12.65
C LEU A 87 -3.24 7.85 -11.52
N GLU A 88 -2.04 8.24 -11.06
CA GLU A 88 -1.86 9.28 -10.04
C GLU A 88 -2.51 10.61 -10.48
N LYS A 89 -2.23 11.07 -11.71
CA LYS A 89 -2.85 12.30 -12.24
C LYS A 89 -4.37 12.21 -12.33
N ARG A 90 -4.91 11.06 -12.75
CA ARG A 90 -6.36 10.83 -12.78
C ARG A 90 -6.94 10.98 -11.38
N ASP A 91 -6.25 10.45 -10.37
CA ASP A 91 -6.72 10.47 -9.01
C ASP A 91 -6.62 11.86 -8.36
N GLU A 92 -5.57 12.62 -8.65
CA GLU A 92 -5.44 14.05 -8.30
C GLU A 92 -6.59 14.90 -8.88
N LEU A 93 -6.92 14.70 -10.17
CA LEU A 93 -7.99 15.42 -10.85
C LEU A 93 -9.39 15.08 -10.31
N ALA A 94 -9.61 13.83 -9.87
CA ALA A 94 -10.86 13.43 -9.26
C ALA A 94 -11.05 14.09 -7.88
N ASP A 95 -9.96 14.26 -7.13
CA ASP A 95 -9.97 14.88 -5.81
C ASP A 95 -10.10 16.41 -5.91
N SER A 96 -9.56 17.04 -6.96
CA SER A 96 -9.70 18.49 -7.19
C SER A 96 -11.13 18.92 -7.54
N LYS A 97 -11.93 18.04 -8.15
CA LYS A 97 -13.32 18.34 -8.57
C LYS A 97 -14.37 18.20 -7.45
N ARG A 98 -13.98 17.63 -6.30
CA ARG A 98 -14.88 17.42 -5.15
C ARG A 98 -14.77 18.50 -4.08
N LYS A 99 -13.85 19.46 -4.26
CA LYS A 99 -13.68 20.64 -3.42
C LYS A 99 -14.46 21.81 -4.01
#